data_AF-A0A2P9GFH2-F1
#
_entry.id   AF-A0A2P9GFH2-F1
#
_cell.length_a   1.000
_cell.length_b   1.000
_cell.length_c   1.000
_cell.angle_alpha   90.00
_cell.angle_beta   90.00
_cell.angle_gamma   90.00
#
_symmetry.space_group_name_H-M   'P 1'
#
loop_
_entity.id
_entity.type
_entity.pdbx_description
1 polymer ?
#
loop_
_entity_poly.entity_id
_entity_poly.type
_entity_poly.pdbx_seq_one_letter_code
_entity_poly.pdbx_strand_id
1 'polypeptide(L)'
;GGVAASVGVFGGLGIYGSEMVATAAAAKAAGIEKGIEVGLERVIKIAELSLTGKEYAIPTVEILQPLTKGISGDNLTFHGIFECIKSNMRVQLDRSYDLFFEAVDKIAEKTPEHFNAMTEVPANAVANAVEDGEAAAIIAKHAEYAHLYSAIGYSVLAILIIVLVLIIIYLILRYRRKKKMEKKDQYTKLLNQ
;
A
#
# COMPACT_ATOMS: atom_id res chain seq x y z
N GLY A 1 -22.70 39.60 9.58
CA GLY A 1 -21.55 38.79 10.06
C GLY A 1 -21.84 37.36 9.71
N GLY A 2 -20.99 36.59 9.04
CA GLY A 2 -19.54 36.70 8.93
C GLY A 2 -18.85 35.80 9.95
N VAL A 3 -18.86 34.48 9.73
CA VAL A 3 -17.86 33.42 10.03
C VAL A 3 -18.45 32.16 9.34
N ALA A 4 -17.79 31.28 8.60
CA ALA A 4 -16.44 30.76 8.72
C ALA A 4 -15.92 30.25 7.37
N ALA A 5 -14.94 30.96 6.80
CA ALA A 5 -14.03 30.45 5.78
C ALA A 5 -12.70 29.94 6.41
N SER A 6 -12.71 29.60 7.70
CA SER A 6 -11.52 29.29 8.50
C SER A 6 -11.26 27.79 8.73
N VAL A 7 -12.15 26.89 8.30
CA VAL A 7 -11.91 25.44 8.36
C VAL A 7 -11.06 24.90 7.19
N GLY A 8 -10.84 25.70 6.14
CA GLY A 8 -10.13 25.26 4.93
C GLY A 8 -8.62 25.06 5.08
N VAL A 9 -7.97 25.69 6.07
CA VAL A 9 -6.50 25.64 6.22
C VAL A 9 -6.05 24.74 7.38
N PHE A 10 -6.82 24.68 8.47
CA PHE A 10 -6.52 23.80 9.62
C PHE A 10 -7.31 22.48 9.62
N GLY A 11 -8.45 22.41 8.92
CA GLY A 11 -9.19 21.16 8.73
C GLY A 11 -8.43 20.15 7.87
N GLY A 12 -7.61 20.64 6.93
CA GLY A 12 -6.74 19.79 6.11
C GLY A 12 -5.80 18.94 6.96
N LEU A 13 -5.14 19.50 7.97
CA LEU A 13 -4.19 18.77 8.81
C LEU A 13 -4.83 17.62 9.60
N GLY A 14 -6.06 17.79 10.08
CA GLY A 14 -6.80 16.72 10.76
C GLY A 14 -7.27 15.63 9.80
N ILE A 15 -7.72 16.01 8.60
CA ILE A 15 -8.14 15.09 7.54
C ILE A 15 -6.93 14.28 7.04
N TYR A 16 -5.80 14.92 6.74
CA TYR A 16 -4.57 14.25 6.28
C TYR A 16 -4.08 13.22 7.30
N GLY A 17 -4.13 13.53 8.60
CA GLY A 17 -3.79 12.56 9.65
C GLY A 17 -4.73 11.36 9.65
N SER A 18 -6.05 11.59 9.53
CA SER A 18 -7.04 10.50 9.51
C SER A 18 -6.96 9.64 8.25
N GLU A 19 -6.70 10.22 7.07
CA GLU A 19 -6.53 9.50 5.80
C GLU A 19 -5.26 8.67 5.80
N MET A 20 -4.16 9.18 6.35
CA MET A 20 -2.92 8.41 6.52
C MET A 20 -3.11 7.22 7.47
N VAL A 21 -3.86 7.39 8.56
CA VAL A 21 -4.15 6.28 9.48
C VAL A 21 -5.08 5.26 8.82
N ALA A 22 -6.11 5.71 8.10
CA ALA A 22 -7.04 4.82 7.40
C ALA A 22 -6.36 4.02 6.27
N THR A 23 -5.47 4.66 5.51
CA THR A 23 -4.69 3.99 4.45
C THR A 23 -3.69 2.98 5.02
N ALA A 24 -3.02 3.31 6.12
CA ALA A 24 -2.15 2.35 6.82
C ALA A 24 -2.94 1.15 7.38
N ALA A 25 -4.11 1.38 7.96
CA ALA A 25 -4.99 0.31 8.45
C ALA A 25 -5.50 -0.59 7.31
N ALA A 26 -5.87 0.00 6.17
CA ALA A 26 -6.30 -0.74 4.98
C ALA A 26 -5.16 -1.56 4.37
N ALA A 27 -3.94 -1.00 4.31
CA ALA A 27 -2.76 -1.71 3.84
C ALA A 27 -2.45 -2.92 4.74
N LYS A 28 -2.45 -2.72 6.07
CA LYS A 28 -2.24 -3.80 7.04
C LYS A 28 -3.31 -4.89 6.93
N ALA A 29 -4.58 -4.52 6.70
CA ALA A 29 -5.66 -5.49 6.49
C ALA A 29 -5.45 -6.32 5.22
N ALA A 30 -5.06 -5.69 4.11
CA ALA A 30 -4.76 -6.37 2.85
C ALA A 30 -3.52 -7.28 2.96
N GLY A 31 -2.49 -6.85 3.68
CA GLY A 31 -1.33 -7.68 4.01
C GLY A 31 -1.73 -8.93 4.80
N ILE A 32 -2.55 -8.77 5.84
CA ILE A 32 -3.05 -9.90 6.64
C ILE A 32 -3.86 -10.87 5.77
N GLU A 33 -4.76 -10.36 4.92
CA GLU A 33 -5.57 -11.18 4.01
C GLU A 33 -4.68 -12.02 3.07
N LYS A 34 -3.67 -11.38 2.45
CA LYS A 34 -2.73 -12.05 1.55
C LYS A 34 -1.86 -13.07 2.28
N GLY A 35 -1.40 -12.73 3.48
CA GLY A 35 -0.63 -13.62 4.34
C GLY A 35 -1.41 -14.88 4.75
N ILE A 36 -2.70 -14.73 5.05
CA ILE A 36 -3.60 -15.84 5.37
C ILE A 36 -3.82 -16.72 4.14
N GLU A 37 -4.12 -16.14 2.97
CA GLU A 37 -4.34 -16.87 1.73
C GLU A 37 -3.14 -17.77 1.39
N VAL A 38 -1.94 -17.15 1.33
CA VAL A 38 -0.69 -17.88 1.05
C VAL A 38 -0.39 -18.89 2.16
N GLY A 39 -0.63 -18.54 3.42
CA GLY A 39 -0.44 -19.45 4.54
C GLY A 39 -1.34 -20.69 4.45
N LEU A 40 -2.62 -20.53 4.11
CA LEU A 40 -3.57 -21.63 3.96
C LEU A 40 -3.23 -22.55 2.79
N GLU A 41 -2.85 -22.01 1.64
CA GLU A 41 -2.36 -22.82 0.51
C GLU A 41 -1.17 -23.70 0.91
N ARG A 42 -0.28 -23.16 1.76
CA ARG A 42 0.91 -23.87 2.23
C ARG A 42 0.58 -24.90 3.30
N VAL A 43 -0.36 -24.60 4.20
CA VAL A 43 -0.91 -25.58 5.16
C VAL A 43 -1.43 -26.80 4.41
N ILE A 44 -2.19 -26.57 3.33
CA ILE A 44 -2.72 -27.65 2.49
C ILE A 44 -1.58 -28.52 1.93
N LYS A 45 -0.58 -27.90 1.29
CA LYS A 45 0.58 -28.63 0.72
C LYS A 45 1.35 -29.44 1.75
N ILE A 46 1.55 -28.93 2.97
CA ILE A 46 2.29 -29.64 4.02
C ILE A 46 1.47 -30.80 4.58
N ALA A 47 0.17 -30.60 4.76
CA ALA A 47 -0.73 -31.66 5.19
C ALA A 47 -0.79 -32.78 4.12
N GLU A 48 -0.82 -32.44 2.83
CA GLU A 48 -0.76 -33.40 1.72
C GLU A 48 0.52 -34.24 1.76
N LEU A 49 1.69 -33.62 1.93
CA LEU A 49 2.97 -34.34 2.07
C LEU A 49 2.94 -35.33 3.24
N SER A 50 2.30 -34.94 4.35
CA SER A 50 2.16 -35.77 5.55
C SER A 50 1.17 -36.94 5.37
N LEU A 51 0.31 -36.89 4.34
CA LEU A 51 -0.74 -37.86 4.05
C LEU A 51 -0.43 -38.75 2.84
N THR A 52 0.79 -38.69 2.32
CA THR A 52 1.24 -39.50 1.17
C THR A 52 0.87 -40.98 1.33
N GLY A 53 0.11 -41.52 0.36
CA GLY A 53 -0.29 -42.93 0.32
C GLY A 53 -1.65 -43.27 0.95
N LYS A 54 -2.47 -42.29 1.34
CA LYS A 54 -3.86 -42.48 1.79
C LYS A 54 -4.86 -41.85 0.81
N GLU A 55 -6.08 -42.37 0.77
CA GLU A 55 -7.21 -41.71 0.10
C GLU A 55 -7.86 -40.75 1.12
N TYR A 56 -7.87 -39.45 0.82
CA TYR A 56 -8.38 -38.42 1.72
C TYR A 56 -9.05 -37.29 0.94
N ALA A 57 -10.02 -36.63 1.57
CA ALA A 57 -10.58 -35.39 1.06
C ALA A 57 -9.69 -34.22 1.50
N ILE A 58 -9.45 -33.28 0.58
CA ILE A 58 -8.66 -32.06 0.84
C ILE A 58 -9.61 -30.87 0.89
N PRO A 59 -9.62 -30.10 1.98
CA PRO A 59 -10.40 -28.87 2.03
C PRO A 59 -9.75 -27.78 1.17
N THR A 60 -10.57 -26.99 0.47
CA THR A 60 -10.12 -25.81 -0.26
C THR A 60 -9.81 -24.66 0.71
N VAL A 61 -9.00 -23.69 0.29
CA VAL A 61 -8.68 -22.47 1.07
C VAL A 61 -9.94 -21.77 1.59
N GLU A 62 -11.01 -21.71 0.80
CA GLU A 62 -12.30 -21.12 1.18
C GLU A 62 -12.93 -21.77 2.42
N ILE A 63 -12.75 -23.08 2.58
CA ILE A 63 -13.26 -23.85 3.74
C ILE A 63 -12.41 -23.57 4.97
N LEU A 64 -11.10 -23.36 4.80
CA LEU A 64 -10.17 -23.10 5.91
C LEU A 64 -10.17 -21.63 6.34
N GLN A 65 -10.53 -20.70 5.45
CA GLN A 65 -10.57 -19.26 5.71
C GLN A 65 -11.37 -18.89 6.98
N PRO A 66 -12.61 -19.40 7.22
CA PRO A 66 -13.34 -19.11 8.47
C PRO A 66 -12.64 -19.65 9.72
N LEU A 67 -11.78 -20.67 9.61
CA LEU A 67 -11.02 -21.23 10.74
C LEU A 67 -9.79 -20.38 11.11
N THR A 68 -9.42 -19.41 10.27
CA THR A 68 -8.38 -18.42 10.59
C THR A 68 -8.94 -17.18 11.30
N LYS A 69 -10.26 -17.16 11.57
CA LYS A 69 -10.91 -16.07 12.27
C LYS A 69 -10.34 -15.94 13.69
N GLY A 70 -9.73 -14.79 13.96
CA GLY A 70 -9.05 -14.51 15.23
C GLY A 70 -7.54 -14.37 15.10
N ILE A 71 -6.95 -14.71 13.95
CA ILE A 71 -5.56 -14.34 13.68
C ILE A 71 -5.50 -12.83 13.39
N SER A 72 -4.61 -12.14 14.09
CA SER A 72 -4.37 -10.70 13.95
C SER A 72 -2.88 -10.45 13.82
N GLY A 73 -2.49 -9.33 13.21
CA GLY A 73 -1.13 -9.06 12.72
C GLY A 73 0.04 -9.46 13.63
N ASP A 74 -0.09 -9.38 14.95
CA ASP A 74 1.00 -9.72 15.88
C ASP A 74 1.18 -11.25 16.05
N ASN A 75 0.15 -12.05 15.79
CA ASN A 75 0.15 -13.51 15.85
C ASN A 75 0.16 -14.16 14.46
N LEU A 76 0.23 -13.36 13.38
CA LEU A 76 0.25 -13.85 12.00
C LEU A 76 1.62 -14.41 11.66
N THR A 77 1.87 -15.62 12.17
CA THR A 77 3.03 -16.44 11.82
C THR A 77 2.56 -17.70 11.13
N PHE A 78 3.44 -18.34 10.35
CA PHE A 78 3.05 -19.58 9.68
C PHE A 78 2.60 -20.66 10.67
N HIS A 79 3.32 -20.82 11.78
CA HIS A 79 2.93 -21.72 12.88
C HIS A 79 1.63 -21.27 13.56
N GLY A 80 1.43 -19.97 13.78
CA GLY A 80 0.19 -19.41 14.33
C GLY A 80 -1.05 -19.71 13.49
N ILE A 81 -0.91 -19.86 12.16
CA ILE A 81 -2.02 -20.31 11.29
C ILE A 81 -2.43 -21.74 11.63
N PHE A 82 -1.47 -22.65 11.85
CA PHE A 82 -1.75 -24.03 12.28
C PHE A 82 -2.42 -24.07 13.66
N GLU A 83 -1.94 -23.29 14.62
CA GLU A 83 -2.56 -23.19 15.95
C GLU A 83 -3.98 -22.64 15.88
N CYS A 84 -4.21 -21.62 15.04
CA CYS A 84 -5.53 -21.01 14.87
C CYS A 84 -6.53 -22.03 14.30
N ILE A 85 -6.14 -22.77 13.26
CA ILE A 85 -6.95 -23.84 12.68
C ILE A 85 -7.27 -24.90 13.74
N LYS A 86 -6.25 -25.41 14.46
CA LYS A 86 -6.43 -26.38 15.57
C LYS A 86 -7.43 -25.90 16.62
N SER A 87 -7.37 -24.63 17.00
CA SER A 87 -8.25 -24.05 18.03
C SER A 87 -9.70 -23.95 17.56
N ASN A 88 -9.93 -23.50 16.32
CA ASN A 88 -11.26 -23.27 15.75
C ASN A 88 -11.93 -24.56 15.26
N MET A 89 -11.15 -25.58 14.93
CA MET A 89 -11.64 -26.92 14.59
C MET A 89 -12.53 -27.56 15.66
N ARG A 90 -12.28 -27.29 16.94
CA ARG A 90 -13.11 -27.82 18.03
C ARG A 90 -14.56 -27.31 17.98
N VAL A 91 -14.84 -26.29 17.15
CA VAL A 91 -16.14 -25.62 17.02
C VAL A 91 -16.91 -26.02 15.76
N GLN A 92 -16.24 -26.51 14.70
CA GLN A 92 -16.86 -26.90 13.42
C GLN A 92 -16.39 -28.29 12.98
N LEU A 93 -17.12 -29.32 13.42
CA LEU A 93 -16.88 -30.72 13.04
C LEU A 93 -17.76 -31.08 11.83
N ASP A 94 -17.22 -30.91 10.62
CA ASP A 94 -17.64 -31.72 9.48
C ASP A 94 -16.63 -32.86 9.30
N ARG A 95 -17.09 -34.11 9.46
CA ARG A 95 -16.24 -35.33 9.50
C ARG A 95 -15.58 -35.67 8.16
N SER A 96 -15.78 -34.84 7.13
CA SER A 96 -15.28 -35.10 5.79
C SER A 96 -13.76 -34.95 5.66
N TYR A 97 -13.09 -34.23 6.58
CA TYR A 97 -11.66 -33.88 6.46
C TYR A 97 -10.81 -34.34 7.65
N ASP A 98 -11.25 -35.36 8.41
CA ASP A 98 -10.61 -35.79 9.67
C ASP A 98 -9.11 -36.09 9.53
N LEU A 99 -8.70 -36.76 8.45
CA LEU A 99 -7.28 -37.08 8.19
C LEU A 99 -6.42 -35.84 7.92
N PHE A 100 -6.95 -34.87 7.18
CA PHE A 100 -6.30 -33.58 6.93
C PHE A 100 -6.03 -32.86 8.24
N PHE A 101 -7.06 -32.80 9.07
CA PHE A 101 -7.01 -32.09 10.32
C PHE A 101 -6.14 -32.77 11.38
N GLU A 102 -6.10 -34.10 11.42
CA GLU A 102 -5.14 -34.85 12.25
C GLU A 102 -3.69 -34.53 11.85
N ALA A 103 -3.42 -34.36 10.55
CA ALA A 103 -2.09 -33.95 10.08
C ALA A 103 -1.75 -32.52 10.53
N VAL A 104 -2.69 -31.58 10.36
CA VAL A 104 -2.55 -30.19 10.84
C VAL A 104 -2.30 -30.14 12.35
N ASP A 105 -3.02 -30.95 13.13
CA ASP A 105 -2.87 -31.00 14.59
C ASP A 105 -1.48 -31.50 15.02
N LYS A 106 -1.02 -32.60 14.42
CA LYS A 106 0.33 -33.14 14.66
C LYS A 106 1.44 -32.16 14.29
N ILE A 107 1.21 -31.31 13.29
CA ILE A 107 2.16 -30.29 12.88
C ILE A 107 2.12 -29.10 13.85
N ALA A 108 0.93 -28.67 14.28
CA ALA A 108 0.74 -27.58 15.23
C ALA A 108 1.41 -27.86 16.60
N GLU A 109 1.43 -29.14 17.03
CA GLU A 109 2.05 -29.56 18.29
C GLU A 109 3.58 -29.54 18.30
N LYS A 110 4.22 -29.39 17.13
CA LYS A 110 5.67 -29.30 17.04
C LYS A 110 6.16 -27.96 17.60
N THR A 111 7.32 -27.99 18.24
CA THR A 111 8.01 -26.75 18.63
C THR A 111 8.35 -25.93 17.38
N PRO A 112 8.43 -24.59 17.46
CA PRO A 112 8.77 -23.75 16.31
C PRO A 112 10.07 -24.15 15.60
N GLU A 113 11.08 -24.62 16.37
CA GLU A 113 12.35 -25.12 15.84
C GLU A 113 12.15 -26.36 14.95
N HIS A 114 11.36 -27.32 15.44
CA HIS A 114 11.11 -28.57 14.73
C HIS A 114 10.12 -28.40 13.58
N PHE A 115 9.18 -27.46 13.72
CA PHE A 115 8.27 -27.03 12.66
C PHE A 115 9.07 -26.42 11.49
N ASN A 116 9.91 -25.42 11.77
CA ASN A 116 10.74 -24.78 10.75
C ASN A 116 11.74 -25.74 10.08
N ALA A 117 12.24 -26.73 10.81
CA ALA A 117 13.12 -27.76 10.27
C ALA A 117 12.39 -28.81 9.41
N MET A 118 11.11 -29.05 9.66
CA MET A 118 10.29 -30.02 8.94
C MET A 118 9.70 -29.45 7.65
N THR A 119 9.57 -28.13 7.56
CA THR A 119 9.09 -27.45 6.36
C THR A 119 10.27 -27.05 5.48
N GLU A 120 10.33 -27.54 4.24
CA GLU A 120 11.23 -26.98 3.20
C GLU A 120 10.85 -25.53 2.82
N VAL A 121 9.70 -25.07 3.30
CA VAL A 121 9.17 -23.73 3.06
C VAL A 121 9.86 -22.75 4.00
N PRO A 122 10.40 -21.63 3.50
CA PRO A 122 10.99 -20.61 4.36
C PRO A 122 9.91 -20.07 5.30
N ALA A 123 10.23 -20.00 6.61
CA ALA A 123 9.37 -19.40 7.64
C ALA A 123 8.86 -17.99 7.26
N ASN A 124 9.56 -17.34 6.33
CA ASN A 124 9.27 -16.01 5.82
C ASN A 124 8.20 -15.98 4.72
N ALA A 125 7.68 -17.11 4.23
CA ALA A 125 6.71 -17.09 3.12
C ALA A 125 5.42 -16.32 3.47
N VAL A 126 4.92 -16.48 4.70
CA VAL A 126 3.77 -15.72 5.20
C VAL A 126 4.15 -14.26 5.43
N ALA A 127 5.32 -13.99 6.01
CA ALA A 127 5.79 -12.63 6.24
C ALA A 127 5.97 -11.85 4.92
N ASN A 128 6.60 -12.46 3.92
CA ASN A 128 6.76 -11.88 2.59
C ASN A 128 5.40 -11.63 1.93
N ALA A 129 4.45 -12.56 2.04
CA ALA A 129 3.11 -12.38 1.49
C ALA A 129 2.35 -11.23 2.17
N VAL A 130 2.57 -11.00 3.47
CA VAL A 130 2.05 -9.83 4.18
C VAL A 130 2.66 -8.55 3.63
N GLU A 131 3.99 -8.48 3.53
CA GLU A 131 4.70 -7.32 2.98
C GLU A 131 4.26 -7.03 1.53
N ASP A 132 4.14 -8.05 0.70
CA ASP A 132 3.68 -7.94 -0.68
C ASP A 132 2.24 -7.42 -0.75
N GLY A 133 1.36 -7.91 0.13
CA GLY A 133 -0.03 -7.46 0.23
C GLY A 133 -0.16 -6.00 0.70
N GLU A 134 0.62 -5.60 1.70
CA GLU A 134 0.70 -4.21 2.15
C GLU A 134 1.20 -3.28 1.03
N ALA A 135 2.29 -3.67 0.37
CA ALA A 135 2.88 -2.92 -0.72
C ALA A 135 1.92 -2.77 -1.89
N ALA A 136 1.24 -3.86 -2.30
CA ALA A 136 0.26 -3.82 -3.38
C ALA A 136 -0.92 -2.87 -3.07
N ALA A 137 -1.42 -2.88 -1.83
CA ALA A 137 -2.49 -1.98 -1.41
C ALA A 137 -2.07 -0.51 -1.44
N ILE A 138 -0.84 -0.19 -0.99
CA ILE A 138 -0.29 1.16 -1.03
C ILE A 138 -0.09 1.63 -2.49
N ILE A 139 0.41 0.76 -3.36
CA ILE A 139 0.62 1.05 -4.78
C ILE A 139 -0.72 1.31 -5.47
N ALA A 140 -1.74 0.48 -5.22
CA ALA A 140 -3.07 0.67 -5.78
C ALA A 140 -3.65 2.05 -5.38
N LYS A 141 -3.49 2.44 -4.11
CA LYS A 141 -3.89 3.76 -3.63
C LYS A 141 -3.11 4.90 -4.26
N HIS A 142 -1.80 4.76 -4.47
CA HIS A 142 -1.01 5.77 -5.17
C HIS A 142 -1.38 5.88 -6.66
N ALA A 143 -1.74 4.76 -7.30
CA ALA A 143 -2.18 4.75 -8.68
C ALA A 143 -3.48 5.55 -8.90
N GLU A 144 -4.40 5.55 -7.92
CA GLU A 144 -5.60 6.40 -7.94
C GLU A 144 -5.24 7.88 -8.09
N TYR A 145 -4.16 8.35 -7.46
CA TYR A 145 -3.74 9.76 -7.48
C TYR A 145 -2.69 10.10 -8.55
N ALA A 146 -2.23 9.12 -9.34
CA ALA A 146 -1.20 9.34 -10.36
C ALA A 146 -1.61 10.43 -11.37
N HIS A 147 -2.90 10.55 -11.68
CA HIS A 147 -3.43 11.58 -12.57
C HIS A 147 -3.33 13.00 -11.98
N LEU A 148 -3.41 13.15 -10.66
CA LEU A 148 -3.28 14.45 -9.98
C LEU A 148 -1.84 14.98 -10.06
N TYR A 149 -0.83 14.10 -10.01
CA TYR A 149 0.56 14.51 -10.21
C TYR A 149 0.78 15.13 -11.60
N SER A 150 0.15 14.55 -12.63
CA SER A 150 0.18 15.11 -13.98
C SER A 150 -0.51 16.48 -14.01
N ALA A 151 -1.69 16.61 -13.41
CA ALA A 151 -2.43 17.87 -13.34
C ALA A 151 -1.64 18.97 -12.59
N ILE A 152 -0.99 18.64 -11.46
CA ILE A 152 -0.13 19.55 -10.72
C ILE A 152 1.08 19.98 -11.58
N GLY A 153 1.71 19.03 -12.28
CA GLY A 153 2.81 19.31 -13.21
C GLY A 153 2.43 20.30 -14.31
N TYR A 154 1.27 20.11 -14.95
CA TYR A 154 0.75 21.04 -15.95
C TYR A 154 0.41 22.41 -15.38
N SER A 155 -0.14 22.48 -14.15
CA SER A 155 -0.42 23.75 -13.48
C SER A 155 0.85 24.56 -13.24
N VAL A 156 1.93 23.92 -12.76
CA VAL A 156 3.22 24.58 -12.56
C VAL A 156 3.83 25.03 -13.90
N LEU A 157 3.78 24.16 -14.91
CA LEU A 157 4.26 24.48 -16.26
C LEU A 157 3.53 25.71 -16.85
N ALA A 158 2.21 25.80 -16.67
CA ALA A 158 1.42 26.94 -17.13
C ALA A 158 1.85 28.26 -16.47
N ILE A 159 2.08 28.27 -15.16
CA ILE A 159 2.58 29.44 -14.44
C ILE A 159 3.95 29.87 -14.98
N LEU A 160 4.86 28.91 -15.19
CA LEU A 160 6.18 29.20 -15.75
C LEU A 160 6.11 29.82 -17.15
N ILE A 161 5.21 29.34 -18.02
CA ILE A 161 5.01 29.90 -19.36
C ILE A 161 4.51 31.36 -19.28
N ILE A 162 3.53 31.65 -18.41
CA ILE A 162 3.01 33.01 -18.22
C ILE A 162 4.12 33.95 -17.73
N VAL A 163 4.90 33.52 -16.74
CA VAL A 163 6.04 34.29 -16.20
C VAL A 163 7.09 34.54 -17.29
N LEU A 164 7.41 33.53 -18.10
CA LEU A 164 8.36 33.65 -19.22
C LEU A 164 7.90 34.69 -20.25
N VAL A 165 6.63 34.65 -20.64
CA VAL A 165 6.04 35.62 -21.58
C VAL A 165 6.10 37.04 -21.01
N LEU A 166 5.76 37.21 -19.73
CA LEU A 166 5.87 38.52 -19.05
C LEU A 166 7.30 39.04 -19.06
N ILE A 167 8.31 38.18 -18.82
CA ILE A 167 9.72 38.56 -18.87
C ILE A 167 10.11 39.00 -20.28
N ILE A 168 9.72 38.27 -21.33
CA ILE A 168 10.06 38.62 -22.72
C ILE A 168 9.45 39.97 -23.10
N ILE A 169 8.15 40.17 -22.84
CA ILE A 169 7.47 41.45 -23.13
C ILE A 169 8.10 42.58 -22.32
N TYR A 170 8.40 42.35 -21.04
CA TYR A 170 9.08 43.30 -20.18
C TYR A 170 10.44 43.71 -20.75
N LEU A 171 11.25 42.75 -21.20
CA LEU A 171 12.56 43.01 -21.80
C LEU A 171 12.42 43.84 -23.08
N ILE A 172 11.44 43.53 -23.95
CA ILE A 172 11.16 44.32 -25.16
C ILE A 172 10.78 45.76 -24.81
N LEU A 173 9.87 45.96 -23.85
CA LEU A 173 9.44 47.28 -23.42
C LEU A 173 10.56 48.09 -22.74
N ARG A 174 11.40 47.41 -21.94
CA ARG A 174 12.57 48.02 -21.29
C ARG A 174 13.61 48.44 -22.33
N TYR A 175 13.86 47.58 -23.32
CA TYR A 175 14.79 47.87 -24.41
C TYR A 175 14.30 49.05 -25.25
N ARG A 176 13.00 49.09 -25.61
CA ARG A 176 12.40 50.22 -26.35
C ARG A 176 12.50 51.55 -25.59
N ARG A 177 12.31 51.55 -24.26
CA ARG A 177 12.44 52.76 -23.44
C ARG A 177 13.88 53.28 -23.42
N LYS A 178 14.88 52.41 -23.22
CA LYS A 178 16.29 52.82 -23.25
C LYS A 178 16.68 53.45 -24.59
N LYS A 179 16.32 52.82 -25.71
CA LYS A 179 16.62 53.33 -27.06
C LYS A 179 16.01 54.71 -27.34
N LYS A 180 14.84 55.03 -26.76
CA LYS A 180 14.25 56.37 -26.91
C LYS A 180 15.03 57.45 -26.15
N MET A 181 15.59 57.12 -24.99
CA MET A 181 16.35 58.07 -24.17
C MET A 181 17.71 58.37 -24.81
N GLU A 182 18.40 57.36 -25.35
CA GLU A 182 19.66 57.54 -26.07
C GLU A 182 19.51 58.46 -27.29
N LYS A 183 18.42 58.31 -28.05
CA LYS A 183 18.14 59.21 -29.17
C LYS A 183 17.90 60.66 -28.72
N LYS A 184 17.20 60.86 -27.60
CA LYS A 184 16.96 62.21 -27.06
C LYS A 184 18.27 62.92 -26.70
N ASP A 185 19.18 62.24 -26.02
CA ASP A 185 20.47 62.80 -25.64
C ASP A 185 21.31 63.24 -26.84
N GLN A 186 21.25 62.51 -27.95
CA GLN A 186 21.93 62.90 -29.20
C GLN A 186 21.33 64.19 -29.81
N TYR A 187 20.00 64.34 -29.82
CA TYR A 187 19.37 65.57 -30.30
C TYR A 187 19.70 66.78 -29.42
N THR A 188 19.72 66.61 -28.09
CA THR A 188 20.09 67.70 -27.18
C THR A 188 21.52 68.18 -27.43
N LYS A 189 22.44 67.27 -27.78
CA LYS A 189 23.83 67.62 -28.14
C LYS A 189 23.93 68.36 -29.46
N LEU A 190 23.19 67.94 -30.48
CA LEU A 190 23.21 68.58 -31.81
C LEU A 190 22.58 69.98 -31.79
N LEU A 191 21.61 70.23 -30.92
CA LEU A 191 20.93 71.54 -30.83
C LEU A 191 21.72 72.60 -30.04
N ASN A 192 22.72 72.16 -29.26
CA ASN A 192 23.55 73.03 -28.42
C ASN A 192 24.90 73.40 -29.08
N GLN A 193 25.10 73.01 -30.35
CA GLN A 193 26.16 73.52 -31.23
C GLN A 193 25.59 74.61 -32.13
#